data_AF-A0A3A5KXI7-F1
#
_entry.id   AF-A0A3A5KXI7-F1
#
_cell.length_a   1.000
_cell.length_b   1.000
_cell.length_c   1.000
_cell.angle_alpha   90.00
_cell.angle_beta   90.00
_cell.angle_gamma   90.00
#
_symmetry.space_group_name_H-M   'P 1'
#
loop_
_entity.id
_entity.type
_entity.pdbx_description
1 polymer ?
#
loop_
_entity_poly.entity_id
_entity_poly.type
_entity_poly.pdbx_seq_one_letter_code
_entity_poly.pdbx_strand_id
1 'polypeptide(L)' 'MSRPDKHELSTLAFNTLSVHGGNEIDKTSGAIRTPIVMANSYLLPHDPSTMDWSDTETPSYTRNSG' A
#
# COMPACT_ATOMS: atom_id res chain seq x y z
N MET A 1 -6.42 30.05 13.15
CA MET A 1 -5.84 28.72 12.89
C MET A 1 -6.57 28.15 11.68
N SER A 2 -5.85 27.66 10.66
CA SER A 2 -6.50 27.10 9.46
C SER A 2 -7.20 25.79 9.80
N ARG A 3 -8.28 25.45 9.08
CA ARG A 3 -8.98 24.18 9.25
C ARG A 3 -8.06 23.03 8.81
N PRO A 4 -7.90 21.96 9.61
CA PRO A 4 -7.16 20.77 9.20
C PRO A 4 -7.73 20.14 7.92
N ASP A 5 -6.85 19.61 7.09
CA ASP A 5 -7.18 18.86 5.87
C ASP A 5 -6.90 17.37 6.07
N LYS A 6 -7.89 16.54 5.78
CA LYS A 6 -7.77 15.07 5.90
C LYS A 6 -6.83 14.47 4.86
N HIS A 7 -6.53 15.19 3.78
CA HIS A 7 -5.60 14.76 2.74
C HIS A 7 -4.14 15.19 3.03
N GLU A 8 -3.94 16.10 3.99
CA GLU A 8 -2.61 16.58 4.40
C GLU A 8 -2.34 16.19 5.86
N LEU A 9 -1.72 15.02 6.07
CA LEU A 9 -1.54 14.42 7.40
C LEU A 9 -0.84 15.35 8.40
N SER A 10 0.08 16.20 7.93
CA SER A 10 0.82 17.17 8.75
C SER A 10 -0.07 18.24 9.40
N THR A 11 -1.31 18.40 8.92
CA THR A 11 -2.27 19.38 9.44
C THR A 11 -3.17 18.82 10.54
N LEU A 12 -3.14 17.50 10.79
CA LEU A 12 -3.98 16.82 11.77
C LEU A 12 -3.38 16.90 13.19
N ALA A 13 -4.26 16.97 14.19
CA ALA A 13 -3.85 16.84 15.60
C ALA A 13 -3.45 15.39 15.92
N PHE A 14 -2.59 15.21 16.93
CA PHE A 14 -2.05 13.91 17.33
C PHE A 14 -3.12 12.81 17.46
N ASN A 15 -4.19 13.08 18.23
CA ASN A 15 -5.24 12.09 18.47
C ASN A 15 -5.93 11.63 17.16
N THR A 16 -6.16 12.53 16.22
CA THR A 16 -6.75 12.19 14.92
C THR A 16 -5.77 11.37 14.10
N LEU A 17 -4.50 11.76 14.09
CA LEU A 17 -3.45 11.05 13.36
C LEU A 17 -3.25 9.62 13.89
N SER A 18 -3.29 9.42 15.21
CA SER A 18 -3.13 8.09 15.82
C SER A 18 -4.23 7.09 15.44
N VAL A 19 -5.43 7.57 15.09
CA VAL A 19 -6.58 6.72 14.74
C VAL A 19 -6.76 6.58 13.23
N HIS A 20 -6.49 7.65 12.47
CA HIS A 20 -6.83 7.72 11.05
C HIS A 20 -5.62 7.84 10.12
N GLY A 21 -4.44 8.19 10.63
CA GLY A 21 -3.23 8.33 9.83
C GLY A 21 -2.86 7.02 9.13
N GLY A 22 -2.72 7.06 7.80
CA GLY A 22 -2.40 5.88 6.99
C GLY A 22 -3.54 4.89 6.79
N ASN A 23 -4.71 5.10 7.42
CA ASN A 23 -5.90 4.30 7.15
C ASN A 23 -6.68 4.89 5.98
N GLU A 24 -6.92 4.07 4.96
CA GLU A 24 -7.79 4.41 3.84
C GLU A 24 -8.82 3.31 3.62
N ILE A 25 -9.94 3.67 2.98
CA ILE A 25 -10.93 2.69 2.55
C ILE A 25 -10.30 1.85 1.44
N ASP A 26 -10.30 0.53 1.60
CA ASP A 26 -9.86 -0.37 0.53
C ASP A 26 -10.73 -0.16 -0.71
N LYS A 27 -10.10 0.18 -1.84
CA LYS A 27 -10.80 0.57 -3.07
C LYS A 27 -11.50 -0.59 -3.76
N THR A 28 -11.15 -1.84 -3.40
CA THR A 28 -11.70 -3.05 -4.02
C THR A 28 -12.95 -3.52 -3.30
N SER A 29 -12.90 -3.63 -1.97
CA SER A 29 -13.95 -4.20 -1.13
C SER A 29 -14.75 -3.18 -0.32
N GLY A 30 -14.25 -1.95 -0.18
CA GLY A 30 -14.82 -0.95 0.71
C GLY A 30 -14.53 -1.20 2.19
N ALA A 31 -13.60 -2.11 2.53
CA ALA A 31 -13.20 -2.35 3.91
C ALA A 31 -12.61 -1.08 4.55
N ILE A 32 -13.10 -0.74 5.75
CA ILE A 32 -12.64 0.43 6.51
C ILE A 32 -11.32 0.14 7.24
N ARG A 33 -11.13 -1.12 7.65
CA ARG A 33 -9.86 -1.57 8.25
C ARG A 33 -8.94 -2.01 7.12
N THR A 34 -7.69 -1.57 7.18
CA THR A 34 -6.64 -2.02 6.27
C THR A 34 -6.58 -3.56 6.27
N PRO A 35 -6.80 -4.20 5.11
CA PRO A 35 -6.76 -5.66 5.01
C PRO A 35 -5.37 -6.20 5.36
N ILE A 36 -5.33 -7.38 5.98
CA ILE A 36 -4.09 -8.13 6.15
C ILE A 36 -3.86 -8.96 4.87
N VAL A 37 -2.89 -8.55 4.05
CA VAL A 37 -2.53 -9.27 2.82
C VAL A 37 -1.55 -10.39 3.16
N MET A 38 -2.06 -11.62 3.25
CA MET A 38 -1.27 -12.83 3.51
C MET A 38 -0.74 -13.47 2.22
N ALA A 39 -0.46 -12.67 1.20
CA ALA A 39 0.11 -13.15 -0.05
C ALA A 39 1.62 -13.34 0.11
N ASN A 40 2.16 -14.43 -0.41
CA ASN A 40 3.60 -14.63 -0.52
C ASN A 40 4.18 -14.02 -1.79
N SER A 41 3.35 -13.38 -2.62
CA SER A 41 3.65 -12.99 -4.00
C SER A 41 2.61 -12.01 -4.54
N TYR A 42 3.02 -11.11 -5.43
CA TYR A 42 2.18 -10.07 -6.05
C TYR A 42 2.06 -10.25 -7.57
N LEU A 43 1.06 -9.60 -8.16
CA LEU A 43 0.76 -9.67 -9.59
C LEU A 43 1.94 -9.14 -10.42
N LEU A 44 2.35 -9.91 -11.42
CA LEU A 44 3.36 -9.50 -12.39
C LEU A 44 2.77 -8.54 -13.43
N PRO A 45 3.59 -7.68 -14.06
CA PRO A 45 3.14 -6.85 -15.17
C PRO A 45 2.59 -7.72 -16.31
N HIS A 46 1.67 -7.15 -17.10
CA HIS A 46 1.10 -7.83 -18.26
C HIS A 46 2.18 -8.21 -19.29
N ASP A 47 3.21 -7.37 -19.45
CA ASP A 47 4.37 -7.65 -20.28
C ASP A 47 5.60 -7.97 -19.38
N PRO A 48 6.07 -9.22 -19.33
CA PRO A 48 7.22 -9.60 -18.50
C PRO A 48 8.57 -9.12 -19.06
N SER A 49 8.63 -8.67 -20.32
CA SER A 49 9.88 -8.15 -20.90
C SER A 49 10.30 -6.80 -20.31
N THR A 50 9.36 -6.10 -19.67
CA THR A 50 9.62 -4.85 -18.95
C THR A 50 10.09 -5.06 -17.52
N MET A 51 10.20 -6.31 -17.05
CA MET A 51 10.71 -6.60 -15.72
C MET A 51 12.23 -6.46 -15.67
N ASP A 52 12.71 -5.71 -14.68
CA ASP A 52 14.09 -5.80 -14.25
C ASP A 52 14.23 -7.01 -13.31
N TRP A 53 14.80 -8.09 -13.83
CA TRP A 53 15.01 -9.33 -13.08
C TRP A 53 16.11 -9.24 -12.02
N SER A 54 16.85 -8.13 -12.01
CA SER A 54 17.87 -7.83 -11.00
C SER A 54 17.35 -6.86 -9.93
N ASP A 55 16.12 -6.38 -10.05
CA ASP A 55 15.49 -5.49 -9.06
C ASP A 55 15.21 -6.24 -7.75
N THR A 56 15.66 -5.66 -6.64
CA THR A 56 15.44 -6.19 -5.28
C THR A 56 14.34 -5.44 -4.53
N GLU A 57 13.88 -4.30 -5.06
CA GLU A 57 12.91 -3.43 -4.40
C GLU A 57 11.46 -3.81 -4.70
N THR A 58 11.20 -4.47 -5.84
CA THR A 58 9.87 -4.93 -6.24
C THR A 58 9.67 -6.42 -5.91
N PRO A 59 8.76 -6.77 -4.98
CA PRO A 59 8.48 -8.17 -4.67
C PRO A 59 7.80 -8.87 -5.86
N SER A 60 8.53 -9.77 -6.52
CA SER A 60 8.01 -10.59 -7.62
C SER A 60 8.13 -12.07 -7.26
N TYR A 61 7.19 -12.88 -7.77
CA TYR A 61 7.25 -14.33 -7.55
C TYR A 61 8.16 -14.99 -8.58
N THR A 62 9.27 -15.58 -8.13
CA THR A 62 10.13 -16.43 -8.95
C THR A 62 9.91 -17.90 -8.56
N ARG A 63 9.33 -18.70 -9.47
CA ARG A 63 9.18 -20.16 -9.26
C ARG A 63 10.50 -20.95 -9.41
N ASN A 64 11.55 -20.33 -9.92
CA ASN A 64 12.75 -21.04 -10.41
C ASN A 64 13.97 -20.97 -9.47
N SER A 65 13.84 -20.44 -8.25
CA SER A 65 14.93 -20.40 -7.27
C SER A 65 14.50 -20.96 -5.90
N GLY A 66 13.91 -22.15 -5.91
CA GLY A 66 13.75 -23.02 -4.73
C GLY A 66 14.89 -24.02 -4.65
#